data_AF-A0A9W6LBK8-F1
#
_entry.id   AF-A0A9W6LBK8-F1
#
_cell.length_a   1.000
_cell.length_b   1.000
_cell.length_c   1.000
_cell.angle_alpha   90.00
_cell.angle_beta   90.00
_cell.angle_gamma   90.00
#
_symmetry.space_group_name_H-M   'P 1'
#
loop_
_entity.id
_entity.type
_entity.pdbx_description
1 polymer ?
#
loop_
_entity_poly.entity_id
_entity_poly.type
_entity_poly.pdbx_seq_one_letter_code
_entity_poly.pdbx_strand_id
1 'polypeptide(L)'
;MHNHVYAHVPYPMLAANLPTIISRRISPEIFFSGDTLDSLVPEEVGAIAGRLAEAGLRCTFHAAFIDLNPGSVERLIREATMHRFGQVLDAAQILKPDVIVFHPGYDKWRYGESQDKWLGHSIVAWLRVLERTEALGTTIAVENIFEEEPSTLKALFEAIDHPRLRHCFDVGHWNLFHTVGMEKWFAELGSFVAEAHIHDNFGKRDDHLPLGEAAIDFGLFFSLMEHYAPDAAWTIEAHCRDALDRALVAIEKYRK
;
A
#
# COMPACT_ATOMS: atom_id res chain seq x y z
N MET A 1 -16.54 -13.30 5.81
CA MET A 1 -15.40 -12.51 5.33
C MET A 1 -16.01 -11.26 4.74
N HIS A 2 -15.71 -10.08 5.27
CA HIS A 2 -16.19 -8.83 4.68
C HIS A 2 -14.94 -8.07 4.28
N ASN A 3 -14.60 -8.12 3.00
CA ASN A 3 -13.47 -7.37 2.47
C ASN A 3 -13.71 -5.89 2.78
N HIS A 4 -12.76 -5.31 3.50
CA HIS A 4 -12.80 -3.91 3.90
C HIS A 4 -12.33 -3.09 2.71
N VAL A 5 -13.24 -2.28 2.15
CA VAL A 5 -12.92 -1.34 1.07
C VAL A 5 -12.43 -0.05 1.71
N TYR A 6 -11.25 0.38 1.29
CA TYR A 6 -10.62 1.63 1.67
C TYR A 6 -10.58 2.57 0.46
N ALA A 7 -10.38 3.86 0.72
CA ALA A 7 -10.13 4.85 -0.31
C ALA A 7 -8.91 5.67 0.06
N HIS A 8 -7.98 5.80 -0.88
CA HIS A 8 -6.78 6.60 -0.72
C HIS A 8 -7.14 8.08 -0.51
N VAL A 9 -6.57 8.69 0.53
CA VAL A 9 -6.77 10.09 0.88
C VAL A 9 -5.48 10.70 1.44
N PRO A 10 -4.96 11.78 0.81
CA PRO A 10 -3.87 12.53 1.40
C PRO A 10 -4.25 13.09 2.78
N TYR A 11 -3.39 12.93 3.79
CA TYR A 11 -3.66 13.40 5.15
C TYR A 11 -4.11 14.88 5.23
N PRO A 12 -3.54 15.85 4.48
CA PRO A 12 -4.02 17.23 4.52
C PRO A 12 -5.49 17.39 4.11
N MET A 13 -6.02 16.47 3.30
CA MET A 13 -7.41 16.44 2.89
C MET A 13 -8.30 15.68 3.88
N LEU A 14 -7.73 14.88 4.78
CA LEU A 14 -8.47 13.98 5.66
C LEU A 14 -9.43 14.75 6.59
N ALA A 15 -8.94 15.79 7.28
CA ALA A 15 -9.76 16.56 8.23
C ALA A 15 -10.97 17.22 7.55
N ALA A 16 -10.77 17.83 6.37
CA ALA A 16 -11.84 18.46 5.61
C ALA A 16 -12.86 17.45 5.05
N ASN A 17 -12.43 16.22 4.79
CA ASN A 17 -13.27 15.15 4.25
C ASN A 17 -13.87 14.21 5.29
N LEU A 18 -13.45 14.34 6.56
CA LEU A 18 -13.84 13.42 7.63
C LEU A 18 -15.36 13.29 7.82
N PRO A 19 -16.18 14.35 7.73
CA PRO A 19 -17.64 14.21 7.76
C PRO A 19 -18.18 13.31 6.64
N THR A 20 -17.66 13.46 5.41
CA THR A 20 -18.07 12.65 4.25
C THR A 20 -17.61 11.19 4.38
N ILE A 21 -16.36 11.00 4.82
CA ILE A 21 -15.77 9.66 5.09
C ILE A 21 -16.64 8.90 6.10
N ILE A 22 -16.98 9.55 7.21
CA ILE A 22 -17.84 8.98 8.27
C ILE A 22 -19.26 8.73 7.76
N SER A 23 -19.89 9.70 7.08
CA SER A 23 -21.27 9.54 6.61
C SER A 23 -21.42 8.43 5.58
N ARG A 24 -20.40 8.22 4.75
CA ARG A 24 -20.38 7.17 3.73
C ARG A 24 -19.82 5.84 4.23
N ARG A 25 -19.29 5.81 5.47
CA ARG A 25 -18.63 4.66 6.09
C ARG A 25 -17.50 4.07 5.23
N ILE A 26 -16.73 4.94 4.59
CA ILE A 26 -15.56 4.56 3.79
C ILE A 26 -14.35 4.63 4.72
N SER A 27 -13.61 3.54 4.88
CA SER A 27 -12.36 3.56 5.64
C SER A 27 -11.27 4.29 4.82
N PRO A 28 -10.49 5.19 5.40
CA PRO A 28 -9.42 5.85 4.66
C PRO A 28 -8.15 4.98 4.60
N GLU A 29 -7.51 4.95 3.44
CA GLU A 29 -6.05 4.76 3.38
C GLU A 29 -5.40 6.13 3.40
N ILE A 30 -4.63 6.43 4.44
CA ILE A 30 -4.10 7.76 4.71
C ILE A 30 -2.70 7.88 4.13
N PHE A 31 -2.55 8.74 3.12
CA PHE A 31 -1.23 9.02 2.53
C PHE A 31 -0.52 10.16 3.25
N PHE A 32 0.75 9.91 3.57
CA PHE A 32 1.65 10.89 4.17
C PHE A 32 2.75 11.30 3.19
N SER A 33 2.67 12.53 2.68
CA SER A 33 3.78 13.15 1.95
C SER A 33 4.91 13.57 2.90
N GLY A 34 6.11 13.82 2.36
CA GLY A 34 7.23 14.36 3.15
C GLY A 34 6.88 15.70 3.85
N ASP A 35 6.25 16.62 3.12
CA ASP A 35 5.81 17.92 3.65
C ASP A 35 4.75 17.76 4.74
N THR A 36 3.85 16.79 4.57
CA THR A 36 2.89 16.43 5.61
C THR A 36 3.63 15.95 6.86
N LEU A 37 4.56 15.00 6.74
CA LEU A 37 5.28 14.43 7.88
C LEU A 37 6.07 15.48 8.66
N ASP A 38 6.66 16.46 7.97
CA ASP A 38 7.41 17.55 8.60
C ASP A 38 6.51 18.57 9.32
N SER A 39 5.21 18.57 9.02
CA SER A 39 4.22 19.49 9.60
C SER A 39 3.19 18.80 10.50
N LEU A 40 3.31 17.49 10.73
CA LEU A 40 2.37 16.73 11.55
C LEU A 40 2.35 17.21 13.00
N VAL A 41 1.15 17.51 13.48
CA VAL A 41 0.88 17.84 14.88
C VAL A 41 0.21 16.63 15.56
N PRO A 42 0.85 15.98 16.56
CA PRO A 42 0.32 14.78 17.20
C PRO A 42 -1.10 14.93 17.76
N GLU A 43 -1.45 16.10 18.29
CA GLU A 43 -2.78 16.41 18.80
C GLU A 43 -3.85 16.40 17.69
N GLU A 44 -3.53 16.89 16.50
CA GLU A 44 -4.43 16.87 15.35
C GLU A 44 -4.61 15.45 14.81
N VAL A 45 -3.53 14.67 14.76
CA VAL A 45 -3.57 13.23 14.45
C VAL A 45 -4.46 12.49 15.45
N GLY A 46 -4.31 12.78 16.75
CA GLY A 46 -5.13 12.20 17.81
C GLY A 46 -6.61 12.55 17.70
N ALA A 47 -6.94 13.79 17.33
CA ALA A 47 -8.32 14.21 17.10
C ALA A 47 -8.96 13.46 15.92
N ILE A 48 -8.23 13.27 14.82
CA ILE A 48 -8.67 12.47 13.67
C ILE A 48 -8.87 11.01 14.08
N ALA A 49 -7.90 10.42 14.79
CA ALA A 49 -7.96 9.05 15.27
C ALA A 49 -9.20 8.81 16.15
N GLY A 50 -9.48 9.73 17.08
CA GLY A 50 -10.67 9.66 17.94
C GLY A 50 -11.97 9.65 17.13
N ARG A 51 -12.09 10.52 16.12
CA ARG A 51 -13.28 10.59 15.27
C ARG A 51 -13.49 9.35 14.39
N LEU A 52 -12.41 8.75 13.87
CA LEU A 52 -12.49 7.48 13.14
C LEU A 52 -12.93 6.34 14.07
N ALA A 53 -12.35 6.27 15.28
CA ALA A 53 -12.72 5.28 16.28
C ALA A 53 -14.18 5.41 16.74
N GLU A 54 -14.66 6.62 17.01
CA GLU A 54 -16.07 6.90 17.36
C GLU A 54 -17.04 6.45 16.26
N ALA A 55 -16.64 6.57 14.99
CA ALA A 55 -17.42 6.09 13.85
C ALA A 55 -17.31 4.58 13.60
N GLY A 56 -16.43 3.88 14.33
CA GLY A 56 -16.09 2.48 14.13
C GLY A 56 -15.39 2.22 12.80
N LEU A 57 -14.65 3.21 12.28
CA LEU A 57 -13.87 3.09 11.05
C LEU A 57 -12.41 2.75 11.35
N ARG A 58 -11.86 1.88 10.52
CA ARG A 58 -10.46 1.48 10.52
C ARG A 58 -9.69 2.31 9.48
N CYS A 59 -8.37 2.25 9.50
CA CYS A 59 -7.54 2.90 8.47
C CYS A 59 -6.33 2.04 8.10
N THR A 60 -5.86 2.23 6.87
CA THR A 60 -4.54 1.82 6.42
C THR A 60 -3.74 3.06 6.08
N PHE A 61 -2.42 2.93 5.93
CA PHE A 61 -1.53 4.03 5.58
C PHE A 61 -0.83 3.75 4.27
N HIS A 62 -0.61 4.81 3.50
CA HIS A 62 0.42 4.82 2.46
C HIS A 62 1.59 5.69 2.94
N ALA A 63 2.76 5.08 3.11
CA ALA A 63 3.95 5.79 3.56
C ALA A 63 4.49 6.75 2.49
N ALA A 64 5.32 7.71 2.90
CA ALA A 64 6.08 8.53 1.96
C ALA A 64 7.01 7.65 1.11
N PHE A 65 7.11 7.95 -0.19
CA PHE A 65 7.89 7.13 -1.12
C PHE A 65 8.75 7.92 -2.12
N ILE A 66 8.40 9.19 -2.42
CA ILE A 66 9.11 10.01 -3.41
C ILE A 66 10.59 10.16 -3.02
N ASP A 67 11.49 9.70 -3.89
CA ASP A 67 12.95 9.68 -3.74
C ASP A 67 13.47 8.89 -2.52
N LEU A 68 12.64 8.02 -1.94
CA LEU A 68 13.02 7.15 -0.83
C LEU A 68 13.30 5.74 -1.32
N ASN A 69 14.25 5.07 -0.67
CA ASN A 69 14.68 3.75 -1.05
C ASN A 69 15.33 2.99 0.13
N PRO A 70 14.62 2.02 0.75
CA PRO A 70 15.14 1.28 1.90
C PRO A 70 16.32 0.37 1.51
N GLY A 71 16.37 -0.09 0.27
CA GLY A 71 17.44 -0.92 -0.28
C GLY A 71 18.55 -0.13 -1.00
N SER A 72 18.61 1.20 -0.88
CA SER A 72 19.61 1.99 -1.62
C SER A 72 21.04 1.56 -1.34
N VAL A 73 21.91 1.55 -2.35
CA VAL A 73 23.36 1.43 -2.13
C VAL A 73 23.94 2.69 -1.51
N GLU A 74 23.32 3.85 -1.76
CA GLU A 74 23.69 5.13 -1.15
C GLU A 74 23.19 5.21 0.28
N ARG A 75 24.11 5.36 1.22
CA ARG A 75 23.83 5.38 2.65
C ARG A 75 22.94 6.57 3.04
N LEU A 76 23.18 7.75 2.49
CA LEU A 76 22.39 8.95 2.82
C LEU A 76 20.92 8.80 2.40
N ILE A 77 20.66 8.12 1.27
CA ILE A 77 19.29 7.81 0.84
C ILE A 77 18.63 6.85 1.83
N ARG A 78 19.33 5.81 2.30
CA ARG A 78 18.79 4.90 3.32
C ARG A 78 18.50 5.60 4.64
N GLU A 79 19.39 6.50 5.08
CA GLU A 79 19.20 7.28 6.31
C GLU A 79 17.99 8.21 6.20
N ALA A 80 17.85 8.93 5.08
CA ALA A 80 16.68 9.76 4.80
C ALA A 80 15.38 8.94 4.73
N THR A 81 15.43 7.76 4.11
CA THR A 81 14.29 6.83 4.02
C THR A 81 13.84 6.38 5.41
N MET A 82 14.79 5.92 6.25
CA MET A 82 14.45 5.48 7.60
C MET A 82 13.97 6.63 8.49
N HIS A 83 14.43 7.86 8.27
CA HIS A 83 13.89 9.04 8.95
C HIS A 83 12.41 9.25 8.60
N ARG A 84 12.05 9.22 7.32
CA ARG A 84 10.66 9.38 6.85
C ARG A 84 9.77 8.23 7.32
N PHE A 85 10.26 6.98 7.25
CA PHE A 85 9.55 5.83 7.80
C PHE A 85 9.34 6.00 9.31
N GLY A 86 10.34 6.51 10.04
CA GLY A 86 10.21 6.85 11.46
C GLY A 86 9.02 7.76 11.76
N GLN A 87 8.86 8.84 11.00
CA GLN A 87 7.72 9.77 11.16
C GLN A 87 6.36 9.10 10.87
N VAL A 88 6.28 8.26 9.83
CA VAL A 88 5.06 7.47 9.53
C VAL A 88 4.73 6.53 10.69
N LEU A 89 5.76 5.88 11.25
CA LEU A 89 5.61 4.96 12.39
C LEU A 89 5.21 5.68 13.67
N ASP A 90 5.62 6.93 13.86
CA ASP A 90 5.17 7.76 14.99
C ASP A 90 3.68 8.10 14.85
N ALA A 91 3.21 8.44 13.65
CA ALA A 91 1.78 8.60 13.39
C ALA A 91 1.00 7.28 13.60
N ALA A 92 1.61 6.14 13.27
CA ALA A 92 0.99 4.82 13.45
C ALA A 92 0.76 4.46 14.93
N GLN A 93 1.58 4.96 15.86
CA GLN A 93 1.35 4.77 17.30
C GLN A 93 0.02 5.39 17.76
N ILE A 94 -0.43 6.44 17.06
CA ILE A 94 -1.65 7.20 17.40
C ILE A 94 -2.86 6.61 16.67
N LEU A 95 -2.78 6.50 15.35
CA LEU A 95 -3.89 6.08 14.48
C LEU A 95 -4.10 4.56 14.44
N LYS A 96 -3.07 3.77 14.77
CA LYS A 96 -3.08 2.30 14.80
C LYS A 96 -3.66 1.69 13.51
N PRO A 97 -3.05 1.97 12.34
CA PRO A 97 -3.51 1.42 11.09
C PRO A 97 -3.35 -0.10 11.07
N ASP A 98 -4.21 -0.78 10.33
CA ASP A 98 -4.13 -2.24 10.20
C ASP A 98 -2.97 -2.66 9.30
N VAL A 99 -2.75 -1.87 8.25
CA VAL A 99 -1.70 -2.05 7.26
C VAL A 99 -1.02 -0.71 6.99
N ILE A 100 0.31 -0.74 6.82
CA ILE A 100 1.08 0.38 6.26
C ILE A 100 1.77 -0.12 5.00
N VAL A 101 1.42 0.49 3.86
CA VAL A 101 2.02 0.24 2.56
C VAL A 101 3.28 1.07 2.40
N PHE A 102 4.34 0.42 1.92
CA PHE A 102 5.62 1.04 1.59
C PHE A 102 6.11 0.60 0.22
N HIS A 103 6.84 1.50 -0.44
CA HIS A 103 7.51 1.18 -1.70
C HIS A 103 8.84 0.45 -1.43
N PRO A 104 9.19 -0.57 -2.24
CA PRO A 104 10.41 -1.37 -2.10
C PRO A 104 11.67 -0.57 -2.47
N GLY A 105 11.51 0.48 -3.28
CA GLY A 105 12.61 1.23 -3.87
C GLY A 105 13.43 0.44 -4.89
N TYR A 106 12.97 -0.73 -5.34
CA TYR A 106 13.69 -1.48 -6.37
C TYR A 106 13.40 -0.93 -7.77
N ASP A 107 14.43 -0.91 -8.60
CA ASP A 107 14.35 -0.55 -10.02
C ASP A 107 15.49 -1.30 -10.74
N LYS A 108 15.13 -2.18 -11.68
CA LYS A 108 16.11 -3.01 -12.39
C LYS A 108 17.18 -2.20 -13.11
N TRP A 109 16.87 -0.98 -13.55
CA TRP A 109 17.82 -0.12 -14.27
C TRP A 109 18.84 0.53 -13.34
N ARG A 110 18.47 0.76 -12.08
CA ARG A 110 19.38 1.29 -11.05
C ARG A 110 20.23 0.21 -10.42
N TYR A 111 19.65 -0.97 -10.17
CA TYR A 111 20.33 -2.02 -9.43
C TYR A 111 21.03 -3.03 -10.32
N GLY A 112 20.42 -3.52 -11.41
CA GLY A 112 21.03 -4.51 -12.29
C GLY A 112 21.74 -5.63 -11.51
N GLU A 113 23.07 -5.73 -11.68
CA GLU A 113 23.94 -6.70 -10.98
C GLU A 113 24.05 -6.49 -9.45
N SER A 114 23.58 -5.36 -8.92
CA SER A 114 23.56 -5.02 -7.50
C SER A 114 22.25 -5.36 -6.79
N GLN A 115 21.40 -6.22 -7.38
CA GLN A 115 20.16 -6.69 -6.74
C GLN A 115 20.40 -7.30 -5.34
N ASP A 116 21.48 -8.07 -5.15
CA ASP A 116 21.82 -8.65 -3.83
C ASP A 116 22.14 -7.58 -2.78
N LYS A 117 22.76 -6.46 -3.19
CA LYS A 117 23.03 -5.34 -2.28
C LYS A 117 21.72 -4.65 -1.88
N TRP A 118 20.83 -4.45 -2.85
CA TRP A 118 19.50 -3.93 -2.57
C TRP A 118 18.76 -4.82 -1.58
N LEU A 119 18.72 -6.13 -1.83
CA LEU A 119 18.06 -7.10 -0.97
C LEU A 119 18.64 -7.06 0.45
N GLY A 120 19.97 -7.10 0.59
CA GLY A 120 20.64 -7.04 1.89
C GLY A 120 20.34 -5.75 2.67
N HIS A 121 20.27 -4.61 2.01
CA HIS A 121 19.91 -3.34 2.64
C HIS A 121 18.42 -3.26 2.99
N SER A 122 17.55 -3.71 2.09
CA SER A 122 16.10 -3.81 2.32
C SER A 122 15.80 -4.66 3.55
N ILE A 123 16.42 -5.84 3.69
CA ILE A 123 16.24 -6.72 4.86
C ILE A 123 16.50 -5.96 6.17
N VAL A 124 17.61 -5.23 6.26
CA VAL A 124 17.94 -4.44 7.46
C VAL A 124 16.90 -3.34 7.72
N ALA A 125 16.40 -2.67 6.68
CA ALA A 125 15.39 -1.63 6.82
C ALA A 125 14.06 -2.20 7.35
N TRP A 126 13.56 -3.28 6.75
CA TRP A 126 12.27 -3.85 7.12
C TRP A 126 12.27 -4.48 8.51
N LEU A 127 13.37 -5.11 8.93
CA LEU A 127 13.49 -5.60 10.31
C LEU A 127 13.34 -4.45 11.33
N ARG A 128 13.92 -3.28 11.07
CA ARG A 128 13.75 -2.09 11.92
C ARG A 128 12.33 -1.53 11.91
N VAL A 129 11.63 -1.62 10.77
CA VAL A 129 10.21 -1.22 10.68
C VAL A 129 9.36 -2.19 11.51
N LEU A 130 9.58 -3.49 11.36
CA LEU A 130 8.86 -4.55 12.08
C LEU A 130 9.02 -4.43 13.61
N GLU A 131 10.23 -4.12 14.09
CA GLU A 131 10.50 -3.87 15.52
C GLU A 131 9.56 -2.81 16.12
N ARG A 132 9.09 -1.85 15.32
CA ARG A 132 8.19 -0.77 15.77
C ARG A 132 6.71 -1.04 15.56
N THR A 133 6.33 -1.98 14.68
CA THR A 133 4.93 -2.25 14.33
C THR A 133 4.37 -3.52 14.92
N GLU A 134 5.21 -4.46 15.35
CA GLU A 134 4.75 -5.74 15.88
C GLU A 134 3.84 -5.58 17.10
N ALA A 135 4.24 -4.75 18.07
CA ALA A 135 3.47 -4.47 19.28
C ALA A 135 2.17 -3.69 19.01
N LEU A 136 2.08 -2.99 17.87
CA LEU A 136 0.86 -2.32 17.44
C LEU A 136 -0.16 -3.29 16.83
N GLY A 137 0.28 -4.48 16.42
CA GLY A 137 -0.52 -5.39 15.64
C GLY A 137 -0.72 -4.93 14.19
N THR A 138 0.07 -3.96 13.73
CA THR A 138 0.05 -3.42 12.36
C THR A 138 0.84 -4.33 11.42
N THR A 139 0.29 -4.59 10.24
CA THR A 139 0.98 -5.29 9.15
C THR A 139 1.74 -4.30 8.28
N ILE A 140 2.91 -4.69 7.80
CA ILE A 140 3.67 -3.94 6.81
C ILE A 140 3.49 -4.60 5.46
N ALA A 141 3.07 -3.83 4.47
CA ALA A 141 2.87 -4.31 3.11
C ALA A 141 3.88 -3.63 2.17
N VAL A 142 4.63 -4.42 1.40
CA VAL A 142 5.54 -3.91 0.37
C VAL A 142 4.84 -4.00 -0.98
N GLU A 143 4.77 -2.88 -1.69
CA GLU A 143 4.04 -2.74 -2.94
C GLU A 143 4.86 -3.13 -4.18
N ASN A 144 4.25 -3.71 -5.21
CA ASN A 144 4.89 -3.80 -6.53
C ASN A 144 4.76 -2.47 -7.27
N ILE A 145 5.89 -1.86 -7.65
CA ILE A 145 5.94 -0.56 -8.32
C ILE A 145 6.48 -0.70 -9.74
N PHE A 146 7.68 -1.28 -9.88
CA PHE A 146 8.37 -1.43 -11.17
C PHE A 146 8.71 -2.88 -11.49
N GLU A 147 8.28 -3.81 -10.63
CA GLU A 147 8.55 -5.23 -10.76
C GLU A 147 7.81 -5.83 -11.97
N GLU A 148 8.59 -6.44 -12.86
CA GLU A 148 8.05 -7.16 -14.02
C GLU A 148 7.61 -8.59 -13.67
N GLU A 149 8.24 -9.16 -12.64
CA GLU A 149 8.04 -10.52 -12.11
C GLU A 149 8.05 -10.52 -10.58
N PRO A 150 7.38 -11.49 -9.91
CA PRO A 150 7.27 -11.53 -8.45
C PRO A 150 8.58 -11.86 -7.72
N SER A 151 9.59 -12.34 -8.44
CA SER A 151 10.81 -12.95 -7.84
C SER A 151 11.57 -12.01 -6.91
N THR A 152 11.62 -10.71 -7.20
CA THR A 152 12.34 -9.73 -6.37
C THR A 152 11.69 -9.55 -5.01
N LEU A 153 10.36 -9.36 -4.97
CA LEU A 153 9.61 -9.24 -3.71
C LEU A 153 9.51 -10.58 -2.99
N LYS A 154 9.39 -11.69 -3.72
CA LYS A 154 9.42 -13.03 -3.14
C LYS A 154 10.71 -13.29 -2.39
N ALA A 155 11.86 -13.00 -2.98
CA ALA A 155 13.16 -13.16 -2.32
C ALA A 155 13.23 -12.32 -1.03
N LEU A 156 12.65 -11.12 -1.04
CA LEU A 156 12.55 -10.27 0.15
C LEU A 156 11.69 -10.91 1.25
N PHE A 157 10.49 -11.37 0.91
CA PHE A 157 9.58 -11.97 1.88
C PHE A 157 10.10 -13.30 2.43
N GLU A 158 10.69 -14.15 1.60
CA GLU A 158 11.29 -15.42 2.01
C GLU A 158 12.54 -15.21 2.88
N ALA A 159 13.34 -14.17 2.62
CA ALA A 159 14.53 -13.88 3.40
C ALA A 159 14.22 -13.38 4.82
N ILE A 160 13.10 -12.67 5.00
CA ILE A 160 12.68 -12.14 6.30
C ILE A 160 11.75 -13.12 7.04
N ASP A 161 10.90 -13.84 6.30
CA ASP A 161 9.95 -14.85 6.80
C ASP A 161 9.20 -14.41 8.07
N HIS A 162 8.56 -13.24 8.00
CA HIS A 162 7.83 -12.65 9.13
C HIS A 162 6.32 -12.57 8.85
N PRO A 163 5.44 -12.97 9.79
CA PRO A 163 3.99 -13.02 9.55
C PRO A 163 3.33 -11.66 9.36
N ARG A 164 4.02 -10.58 9.72
CA ARG A 164 3.55 -9.19 9.54
C ARG A 164 4.28 -8.43 8.43
N LEU A 165 5.20 -9.08 7.71
CA LEU A 165 5.71 -8.54 6.45
C LEU A 165 4.96 -9.23 5.31
N ARG A 166 4.25 -8.43 4.54
CA ARG A 166 3.26 -8.85 3.57
C ARG A 166 3.39 -8.03 2.29
N HIS A 167 2.56 -8.34 1.31
CA HIS A 167 2.54 -7.72 0.01
C HIS A 167 1.33 -6.78 -0.11
N CYS A 168 1.55 -5.58 -0.65
CA CYS A 168 0.48 -4.82 -1.29
C CYS A 168 0.52 -5.14 -2.79
N PHE A 169 -0.49 -5.83 -3.31
CA PHE A 169 -0.55 -6.07 -4.75
C PHE A 169 -1.29 -4.92 -5.43
N ASP A 170 -0.54 -4.08 -6.12
CA ASP A 170 -1.10 -3.04 -6.97
C ASP A 170 -1.34 -3.62 -8.37
N VAL A 171 -2.63 -3.74 -8.72
CA VAL A 171 -3.05 -4.31 -10.01
C VAL A 171 -2.76 -3.37 -11.19
N GLY A 172 -2.74 -2.07 -10.96
CA GLY A 172 -2.46 -1.07 -11.98
C GLY A 172 -0.97 -1.04 -12.32
N HIS A 173 -0.09 -1.02 -11.31
CA HIS A 173 1.35 -1.17 -11.49
C HIS A 173 1.70 -2.50 -12.17
N TRP A 174 1.05 -3.60 -11.76
CA TRP A 174 1.21 -4.89 -12.46
C TRP A 174 0.91 -4.74 -13.96
N ASN A 175 -0.21 -4.13 -14.33
CA ASN A 175 -0.60 -3.96 -15.74
C ASN A 175 0.37 -3.07 -16.54
N LEU A 176 1.18 -2.23 -15.89
CA LEU A 176 2.19 -1.40 -16.54
C LEU A 176 3.50 -2.13 -16.83
N PHE A 177 3.93 -3.01 -15.93
CA PHE A 177 5.30 -3.53 -15.94
C PHE A 177 5.39 -5.04 -16.16
N HIS A 178 4.30 -5.79 -16.00
CA HIS A 178 4.38 -7.25 -15.99
C HIS A 178 4.97 -7.85 -17.27
N THR A 179 5.80 -8.88 -17.11
CA THR A 179 6.25 -9.77 -18.20
C THR A 179 5.63 -11.16 -18.10
N VAL A 180 4.90 -11.41 -17.00
CA VAL A 180 4.23 -12.69 -16.68
C VAL A 180 2.78 -12.44 -16.26
N GLY A 181 1.93 -13.45 -16.39
CA GLY A 181 0.51 -13.36 -16.06
C GLY A 181 0.23 -13.16 -14.58
N MET A 182 -0.95 -12.61 -14.27
CA MET A 182 -1.42 -12.34 -12.91
C MET A 182 -1.50 -13.64 -12.08
N GLU A 183 -1.84 -14.76 -12.72
CA GLU A 183 -1.89 -16.07 -12.07
C GLU A 183 -0.52 -16.50 -11.54
N LYS A 184 0.58 -16.18 -12.24
CA LYS A 184 1.93 -16.46 -11.73
C LYS A 184 2.24 -15.61 -10.50
N TRP A 185 1.89 -14.33 -10.54
CA TRP A 185 2.04 -13.42 -9.41
C TRP A 185 1.31 -13.95 -8.17
N PHE A 186 0.04 -14.33 -8.32
CA PHE A 186 -0.75 -14.87 -7.22
C PHE A 186 -0.31 -16.27 -6.76
N ALA A 187 0.14 -17.12 -7.67
CA ALA A 187 0.70 -18.42 -7.29
C ALA A 187 1.97 -18.29 -6.42
N GLU A 188 2.77 -17.25 -6.63
CA GLU A 188 4.01 -17.03 -5.89
C GLU A 188 3.85 -16.14 -4.66
N LEU A 189 3.02 -15.09 -4.73
CA LEU A 189 2.90 -14.05 -3.72
C LEU A 189 1.49 -13.88 -3.16
N GLY A 190 0.47 -14.57 -3.71
CA GLY A 190 -0.92 -14.38 -3.32
C GLY A 190 -1.18 -14.57 -1.84
N SER A 191 -0.54 -15.56 -1.20
CA SER A 191 -0.66 -15.81 0.24
C SER A 191 0.03 -14.74 1.11
N PHE A 192 0.87 -13.89 0.53
CA PHE A 192 1.47 -12.74 1.21
C PHE A 192 0.60 -11.48 1.10
N VAL A 193 -0.42 -11.45 0.24
CA VAL A 193 -1.22 -10.23 0.02
C VAL A 193 -2.03 -9.88 1.26
N ALA A 194 -1.75 -8.70 1.83
CA ALA A 194 -2.51 -8.13 2.95
C ALA A 194 -3.36 -6.93 2.52
N GLU A 195 -2.99 -6.28 1.43
CA GLU A 195 -3.67 -5.13 0.85
C GLU A 195 -3.53 -5.18 -0.67
N ALA A 196 -4.48 -4.60 -1.38
CA ALA A 196 -4.40 -4.41 -2.82
C ALA A 196 -4.85 -3.00 -3.17
N HIS A 197 -4.03 -2.32 -3.97
CA HIS A 197 -4.40 -1.06 -4.59
C HIS A 197 -5.11 -1.34 -5.92
N ILE A 198 -6.23 -0.66 -6.12
CA ILE A 198 -7.20 -0.96 -7.16
C ILE A 198 -7.48 0.31 -7.96
N HIS A 199 -6.96 0.30 -9.17
CA HIS A 199 -7.27 1.25 -10.22
C HIS A 199 -6.99 0.60 -11.58
N ASP A 200 -7.43 1.24 -12.66
CA ASP A 200 -7.36 0.72 -14.03
C ASP A 200 -6.47 1.59 -14.91
N ASN A 201 -5.88 0.99 -15.94
CA ASN A 201 -5.09 1.70 -16.95
C ASN A 201 -4.98 0.88 -18.25
N PHE A 202 -4.41 1.48 -19.30
CA PHE A 202 -4.24 0.84 -20.61
C PHE A 202 -2.86 0.16 -20.81
N GLY A 203 -2.11 -0.07 -19.72
CA GLY A 203 -0.77 -0.68 -19.76
C GLY A 203 0.32 0.23 -20.33
N LYS A 204 0.12 1.55 -20.30
CA LYS A 204 1.06 2.53 -20.88
C LYS A 204 1.51 3.63 -19.92
N ARG A 205 0.63 4.00 -19.00
CA ARG A 205 0.84 5.03 -17.99
C ARG A 205 -0.07 4.74 -16.83
N ASP A 206 0.31 5.27 -15.69
CA ASP A 206 -0.46 5.10 -14.48
C ASP A 206 -1.68 6.04 -14.44
N ASP A 207 -2.76 5.63 -15.12
CA ASP A 207 -3.92 6.49 -15.36
C ASP A 207 -4.81 6.69 -14.11
N HIS A 208 -4.73 5.80 -13.11
CA HIS A 208 -5.66 5.68 -11.98
C HIS A 208 -7.16 5.82 -12.38
N LEU A 209 -7.57 5.13 -13.45
CA LEU A 209 -8.98 5.10 -13.85
C LEU A 209 -9.80 4.22 -12.91
N PRO A 210 -11.11 4.47 -12.77
CA PRO A 210 -11.99 3.53 -12.07
C PRO A 210 -11.95 2.13 -12.67
N LEU A 211 -12.06 1.11 -11.80
CA LEU A 211 -12.00 -0.29 -12.23
C LEU A 211 -13.06 -0.63 -13.30
N GLY A 212 -12.60 -1.28 -14.37
CA GLY A 212 -13.45 -1.71 -15.50
C GLY A 212 -13.62 -0.65 -16.58
N GLU A 213 -12.84 0.43 -16.55
CA GLU A 213 -12.87 1.49 -17.57
C GLU A 213 -11.67 1.46 -18.52
N ALA A 214 -10.73 0.54 -18.33
CA ALA A 214 -9.62 0.29 -19.22
C ALA A 214 -9.38 -1.22 -19.43
N ALA A 215 -8.13 -1.69 -19.31
CA ALA A 215 -7.70 -2.96 -19.89
C ALA A 215 -7.59 -4.12 -18.88
N ILE A 216 -7.63 -3.84 -17.58
CA ILE A 216 -7.40 -4.87 -16.55
C ILE A 216 -8.58 -5.83 -16.46
N ASP A 217 -8.29 -7.14 -16.45
CA ASP A 217 -9.29 -8.18 -16.19
C ASP A 217 -9.58 -8.28 -14.67
N PHE A 218 -10.51 -7.45 -14.21
CA PHE A 218 -10.95 -7.47 -12.82
C PHE A 218 -11.68 -8.76 -12.44
N GLY A 219 -12.26 -9.49 -13.41
CA GLY A 219 -12.87 -10.79 -13.14
C GLY A 219 -11.84 -11.81 -12.65
N LEU A 220 -10.71 -11.90 -13.37
CA LEU A 220 -9.58 -12.72 -12.97
C LEU A 220 -8.97 -12.22 -11.64
N PHE A 221 -8.70 -10.91 -11.53
CA PHE A 221 -8.10 -10.31 -10.33
C PHE A 221 -8.88 -10.64 -9.05
N PHE A 222 -10.19 -10.37 -9.03
CA PHE A 222 -10.99 -10.63 -7.83
C PHE A 222 -11.17 -12.14 -7.56
N SER A 223 -11.19 -12.99 -8.59
CA SER A 223 -11.16 -14.45 -8.41
C SER A 223 -9.87 -14.93 -7.75
N LEU A 224 -8.72 -14.33 -8.10
CA LEU A 224 -7.44 -14.65 -7.48
C LEU A 224 -7.35 -14.12 -6.05
N MET A 225 -7.82 -12.89 -5.81
CA MET A 225 -7.94 -12.32 -4.46
C MET A 225 -8.80 -13.20 -3.55
N GLU A 226 -9.97 -13.65 -4.01
CA GLU A 226 -10.83 -14.54 -3.24
C GLU A 226 -10.15 -15.88 -2.93
N HIS A 227 -9.37 -16.42 -3.86
CA HIS A 227 -8.68 -17.70 -3.67
C HIS A 227 -7.49 -17.61 -2.71
N TYR A 228 -6.63 -16.60 -2.88
CA TYR A 228 -5.34 -16.52 -2.20
C TYR A 228 -5.35 -15.59 -0.98
N ALA A 229 -6.16 -14.53 -1.01
CA ALA A 229 -6.12 -13.43 -0.03
C ALA A 229 -7.53 -12.91 0.32
N PRO A 230 -8.46 -13.76 0.77
CA PRO A 230 -9.86 -13.38 0.98
C PRO A 230 -10.05 -12.31 2.05
N ASP A 231 -9.10 -12.15 2.96
CA ASP A 231 -9.16 -11.16 4.06
C ASP A 231 -8.36 -9.88 3.78
N ALA A 232 -7.76 -9.73 2.59
CA ALA A 232 -6.97 -8.55 2.25
C ALA A 232 -7.82 -7.27 2.17
N ALA A 233 -7.20 -6.15 2.56
CA ALA A 233 -7.76 -4.82 2.35
C ALA A 233 -7.82 -4.47 0.85
N TRP A 234 -8.89 -3.82 0.41
CA TRP A 234 -9.05 -3.37 -0.97
C TRP A 234 -9.08 -1.84 -0.99
N THR A 235 -7.99 -1.20 -1.40
CA THR A 235 -7.92 0.26 -1.50
C THR A 235 -8.21 0.72 -2.92
N ILE A 236 -9.20 1.60 -3.07
CA ILE A 236 -9.43 2.31 -4.33
C ILE A 236 -8.54 3.55 -4.36
N GLU A 237 -7.74 3.66 -5.41
CA GLU A 237 -6.93 4.85 -5.69
C GLU A 237 -7.58 5.69 -6.78
N ALA A 238 -8.23 6.77 -6.36
CA ALA A 238 -8.93 7.68 -7.27
C ALA A 238 -8.48 9.13 -7.05
N HIS A 239 -8.14 9.81 -8.14
CA HIS A 239 -7.65 11.20 -8.10
C HIS A 239 -8.74 12.26 -7.96
N CYS A 240 -10.02 11.87 -8.00
CA CYS A 240 -11.13 12.79 -7.75
C CYS A 240 -12.37 12.06 -7.21
N ARG A 241 -13.32 12.82 -6.65
CA ARG A 241 -14.56 12.26 -6.07
C ARG A 241 -15.43 11.52 -7.09
N ASP A 242 -15.53 12.04 -8.30
CA ASP A 242 -16.31 11.41 -9.37
C ASP A 242 -15.75 10.03 -9.74
N ALA A 243 -14.42 9.93 -9.87
CA ALA A 243 -13.75 8.66 -10.12
C ALA A 243 -13.94 7.70 -8.94
N LEU A 244 -13.83 8.18 -7.69
CA LEU A 244 -14.08 7.37 -6.50
C LEU A 244 -15.52 6.83 -6.48
N ASP A 245 -16.51 7.65 -6.81
CA ASP A 245 -17.92 7.22 -6.81
C ASP A 245 -18.19 6.14 -7.87
N ARG A 246 -17.63 6.30 -9.06
CA ARG A 246 -17.74 5.27 -10.11
C ARG A 246 -17.02 3.99 -9.73
N ALA A 247 -15.83 4.08 -9.14
CA ALA A 247 -15.08 2.93 -8.65
C ALA A 247 -15.83 2.19 -7.53
N LEU A 248 -16.41 2.92 -6.57
CA LEU A 248 -17.22 2.33 -5.50
C LEU A 248 -18.46 1.62 -6.04
N VAL A 249 -19.10 2.12 -7.09
CA VAL A 249 -20.22 1.40 -7.75
C VAL A 249 -19.70 0.15 -8.47
N ALA A 250 -18.56 0.24 -9.14
CA ALA A 250 -18.00 -0.87 -9.90
C ALA A 250 -17.53 -2.03 -8.99
N ILE A 251 -16.92 -1.74 -7.84
CA ILE A 251 -16.37 -2.76 -6.93
C ILE A 251 -17.44 -3.62 -6.26
N GLU A 252 -18.65 -3.09 -6.07
CA GLU A 252 -19.78 -3.85 -5.48
C GLU A 252 -20.14 -5.11 -6.27
N LYS A 253 -19.82 -5.18 -7.56
CA LYS A 253 -20.00 -6.40 -8.39
C LYS A 253 -19.19 -7.60 -7.85
N TYR A 254 -18.12 -7.33 -7.11
CA TYR A 254 -17.15 -8.32 -6.63
C TYR A 254 -17.22 -8.55 -5.12
N ARG A 255 -18.00 -7.74 -4.40
CA ARG A 255 -18.25 -7.94 -2.97
C ARG A 255 -19.31 -9.03 -2.80
N LYS A 256 -18.94 -10.12 -2.12
CA LYS A 256 -19.84 -11.23 -1.79
C LYS A 256 -20.28 -11.17 -0.33
#